data_AF-A0A3S9BNJ8-F1
#
_entry.id   AF-A0A3S9BNJ8-F1
#
_cell.length_a   1.000
_cell.length_b   1.000
_cell.length_c   1.000
_cell.angle_alpha   90.00
_cell.angle_beta   90.00
_cell.angle_gamma   90.00
#
_symmetry.space_group_name_H-M   'P 1'
#
loop_
_entity.id
_entity.type
_entity.pdbx_description
1 polymer ?
#
loop_
_entity_poly.entity_id
_entity_poly.type
_entity_poly.pdbx_seq_one_letter_code
_entity_poly.pdbx_strand_id
1 'polypeptide(L)'
;MWLTAFLAFFAGVFGANGVPHFVSGITKGSYPCLFGNSAIPNLIAGWASFVVATLFVYATDFAQYPAVSLVSGAIGVLLMGLFHAAGLAFGRKS
;
A
#
# COMPACT_ATOMS: atom_id res chain seq x y z
N MET A 1 2.03 21.75 3.37
CA MET A 1 0.87 21.31 2.57
C MET A 1 1.22 20.32 1.46
N TRP A 2 1.97 20.71 0.41
CA TRP A 2 2.24 19.81 -0.73
C TRP A 2 3.03 18.55 -0.37
N LEU A 3 4.10 18.70 0.44
CA LEU A 3 4.84 17.54 0.95
C LEU A 3 3.94 16.62 1.78
N THR A 4 3.10 17.18 2.66
CA THR A 4 2.12 16.43 3.46
C THR A 4 1.15 15.65 2.57
N ALA A 5 0.62 16.27 1.53
CA ALA A 5 -0.26 15.62 0.56
C ALA A 5 0.44 14.45 -0.13
N PHE A 6 1.69 14.67 -0.59
CA PHE A 6 2.50 13.65 -1.24
C PHE A 6 2.78 12.46 -0.31
N LEU A 7 3.24 12.72 0.92
CA LEU A 7 3.52 11.68 1.91
C LEU A 7 2.25 10.91 2.29
N ALA A 8 1.15 11.61 2.56
CA ALA A 8 -0.12 10.97 2.90
C ALA A 8 -0.66 10.12 1.75
N PHE A 9 -0.56 10.60 0.50
CA PHE A 9 -0.90 9.83 -0.69
C PHE A 9 -0.11 8.51 -0.75
N PHE A 10 1.21 8.56 -0.62
CA PHE A 10 2.04 7.36 -0.66
C PHE A 10 1.83 6.47 0.58
N ALA A 11 1.53 7.03 1.76
CA ALA A 11 1.10 6.24 2.90
C ALA A 11 -0.15 5.39 2.56
N GLY A 12 -1.14 5.99 1.89
CA GLY A 12 -2.32 5.28 1.41
C GLY A 12 -2.00 4.20 0.38
N VAL A 13 -1.18 4.52 -0.62
CA VAL A 13 -0.76 3.57 -1.67
C VAL A 13 -0.04 2.36 -1.06
N PHE A 14 0.99 2.57 -0.24
CA PHE A 14 1.75 1.48 0.38
C PHE A 14 0.93 0.73 1.43
N GLY A 15 0.07 1.42 2.17
CA GLY A 15 -0.84 0.79 3.13
C GLY A 15 -1.79 -0.19 2.43
N ALA A 16 -2.48 0.26 1.39
CA ALA A 16 -3.37 -0.59 0.61
C ALA A 16 -2.63 -1.69 -0.17
N ASN A 17 -1.43 -1.39 -0.68
CA ASN A 17 -0.61 -2.38 -1.38
C ASN A 17 -0.15 -3.51 -0.46
N GLY A 18 0.12 -3.23 0.82
CA GLY A 18 0.56 -4.23 1.78
C GLY A 18 -0.49 -5.29 2.10
N VAL A 19 -1.79 -4.95 1.99
CA VAL A 19 -2.90 -5.83 2.38
C VAL A 19 -2.90 -7.17 1.64
N PRO A 20 -2.97 -7.25 0.30
CA PRO A 20 -3.02 -8.53 -0.40
C PRO A 20 -1.78 -9.39 -0.17
N HIS A 21 -0.60 -8.77 -0.11
CA HIS A 21 0.65 -9.48 0.20
C HIS A 21 0.64 -10.06 1.61
N PHE A 22 0.31 -9.24 2.62
CA PHE A 22 0.30 -9.67 4.01
C PHE A 22 -0.73 -10.78 4.24
N VAL A 23 -1.97 -10.57 3.77
CA VAL A 23 -3.05 -11.55 3.89
C VAL A 23 -2.65 -12.85 3.20
N SER A 24 -2.18 -12.80 1.95
CA SER A 24 -1.75 -14.01 1.25
C SER A 24 -0.60 -14.72 1.98
N GLY A 25 0.33 -13.97 2.56
CA GLY A 25 1.43 -14.54 3.34
C GLY A 25 0.98 -15.29 4.58
N ILE A 26 0.12 -14.68 5.42
CA ILE A 26 -0.37 -15.31 6.66
C ILE A 26 -1.37 -16.44 6.41
N THR A 27 -2.06 -16.45 5.26
CA THR A 27 -3.01 -17.51 4.89
C THR A 27 -2.39 -18.62 4.03
N LYS A 28 -1.06 -18.66 3.88
CA LYS A 28 -0.33 -19.62 3.02
C LYS A 28 -0.76 -19.58 1.54
N GLY A 29 -1.27 -18.44 1.09
CA GLY A 29 -1.63 -18.18 -0.31
C GLY A 29 -0.44 -17.81 -1.19
N SER A 30 -0.66 -17.90 -2.50
CA SER A 30 0.25 -17.38 -3.53
C SER A 30 -0.31 -16.07 -4.06
N TYR A 31 0.54 -15.06 -4.19
CA TYR A 31 0.20 -13.76 -4.75
C TYR A 31 1.40 -13.21 -5.54
N PRO A 32 1.20 -12.54 -6.70
CA PRO A 32 2.28 -11.97 -7.50
C PRO A 32 3.11 -11.01 -6.65
N CYS A 33 4.40 -11.31 -6.48
CA CYS A 33 5.27 -10.53 -5.62
C CYS A 33 6.69 -10.51 -6.18
N LEU A 34 7.34 -9.34 -6.11
CA LEU A 34 8.70 -9.13 -6.58
C LEU A 34 9.72 -10.06 -5.90
N PHE A 35 9.50 -10.39 -4.62
CA PHE A 35 10.39 -11.24 -3.84
C PHE A 35 10.09 -12.75 -3.99
N GLY A 36 9.11 -13.12 -4.83
CA GLY A 36 8.67 -14.49 -5.06
C GLY A 36 7.22 -14.73 -4.64
N ASN A 37 6.56 -15.70 -5.27
CA ASN A 37 5.11 -15.89 -5.14
C ASN A 37 4.67 -16.82 -3.99
N SER A 38 5.59 -17.23 -3.10
CA SER A 38 5.24 -18.10 -1.96
C SER A 38 4.78 -17.30 -0.73
N ALA A 39 4.34 -18.00 0.31
CA ALA A 39 3.75 -17.39 1.50
C ALA A 39 4.72 -16.46 2.27
N ILE A 40 5.97 -16.91 2.51
CA ILE A 40 6.95 -16.13 3.28
C ILE A 40 7.34 -14.82 2.56
N PRO A 41 7.71 -14.82 1.27
CA PRO A 41 7.95 -13.59 0.51
C PRO A 41 6.76 -12.63 0.53
N ASN A 42 5.53 -13.14 0.39
CA ASN A 42 4.33 -12.31 0.46
C ASN A 42 4.13 -11.69 1.85
N LEU A 43 4.37 -12.45 2.92
CA LEU A 43 4.34 -11.91 4.28
C LEU A 43 5.35 -10.78 4.45
N ILE A 44 6.60 -10.99 4.03
CA ILE A 44 7.68 -9.99 4.14
C ILE A 44 7.35 -8.76 3.30
N ALA A 45 6.83 -8.93 2.09
CA ALA A 45 6.44 -7.83 1.21
C ALA A 45 5.31 -6.99 1.82
N GLY A 46 4.27 -7.65 2.33
CA GLY A 46 3.14 -6.97 2.97
C GLY A 46 3.56 -6.20 4.22
N TRP A 47 4.36 -6.84 5.08
CA TRP A 47 4.92 -6.21 6.28
C TRP A 47 5.81 -5.01 5.91
N ALA A 48 6.73 -5.15 4.96
CA ALA A 48 7.59 -4.05 4.53
C ALA A 48 6.79 -2.87 3.96
N SER A 49 5.72 -3.16 3.21
CA SER A 49 4.80 -2.15 2.69
C SER A 49 4.11 -1.37 3.83
N PHE A 50 3.70 -2.05 4.91
CA PHE A 50 3.15 -1.39 6.10
C PHE A 50 4.17 -0.55 6.86
N VAL A 51 5.43 -1.00 6.95
CA VAL A 51 6.52 -0.20 7.55
C VAL A 51 6.72 1.09 6.75
N VAL A 52 6.81 0.99 5.42
CA VAL A 52 6.96 2.18 4.56
C VAL A 52 5.76 3.12 4.70
N ALA A 53 4.53 2.60 4.70
CA ALA A 53 3.33 3.40 4.92
C ALA A 53 3.38 4.15 6.27
N THR A 54 3.80 3.46 7.33
CA THR A 54 3.93 4.05 8.68
C THR A 54 4.98 5.16 8.71
N LEU A 55 6.12 4.97 8.05
CA LEU A 55 7.17 6.01 7.94
C LEU A 55 6.65 7.24 7.19
N PHE A 56 5.85 7.07 6.14
CA PHE A 56 5.22 8.19 5.46
C PHE A 56 4.21 8.91 6.35
N VAL A 57 3.35 8.19 7.08
CA VAL A 57 2.43 8.82 8.06
C VAL A 57 3.21 9.60 9.11
N TYR A 58 4.26 9.02 9.68
CA TYR A 58 5.09 9.68 10.69
C TYR A 58 5.69 11.01 10.19
N ALA A 59 6.07 11.06 8.91
CA ALA A 59 6.64 12.26 8.30
C ALA A 59 5.58 13.30 7.85
N THR A 60 4.28 13.00 7.96
CA THR A 60 3.23 13.98 7.63
C THR A 60 3.08 15.04 8.72
N ASP A 61 2.88 16.30 8.31
CA ASP A 61 2.40 17.36 9.20
C ASP A 61 0.86 17.31 9.30
N PHE A 62 0.35 16.27 9.97
CA PHE A 62 -1.09 16.04 10.12
C PHE A 62 -1.76 17.12 10.96
N ALA A 63 -1.06 17.61 12.01
CA ALA A 63 -1.59 18.62 12.91
C ALA A 63 -1.87 19.94 12.17
N GLN A 64 -0.99 20.34 11.25
CA GLN A 64 -1.19 21.54 10.45
C GLN A 64 -2.17 21.33 9.27
N TYR A 65 -2.19 20.14 8.64
CA TYR A 65 -3.00 19.88 7.44
C TYR A 65 -3.83 18.57 7.52
N PRO A 66 -4.80 18.48 8.45
CA PRO A 66 -5.53 17.22 8.68
C PRO A 66 -6.38 16.80 7.48
N ALA A 67 -7.14 17.74 6.89
CA ALA A 67 -8.00 17.45 5.74
C ALA A 67 -7.19 17.01 4.51
N VAL A 68 -6.08 17.68 4.23
CA VAL A 68 -5.18 17.33 3.12
C VAL A 68 -4.61 15.94 3.32
N SER A 69 -4.14 15.62 4.53
CA SER A 69 -3.60 14.30 4.85
C SER A 69 -4.64 13.19 4.66
N LEU A 70 -5.86 13.40 5.17
CA LEU A 70 -6.95 12.42 5.06
C LEU A 70 -7.37 12.20 3.60
N VAL A 71 -7.61 13.28 2.84
CA VAL A 71 -8.07 13.18 1.45
C VAL A 71 -6.99 12.56 0.57
N SER A 72 -5.73 13.00 0.68
CA SER A 72 -4.63 12.43 -0.09
C SER A 72 -4.40 10.95 0.22
N GLY A 73 -4.42 10.57 1.51
CA GLY A 73 -4.31 9.17 1.92
C GLY A 73 -5.47 8.31 1.41
N ALA A 74 -6.71 8.80 1.51
CA ALA A 74 -7.89 8.10 1.00
C ALA A 74 -7.82 7.89 -0.52
N ILE A 75 -7.36 8.88 -1.27
CA ILE A 75 -7.13 8.75 -2.72
C ILE A 75 -6.07 7.68 -3.00
N GLY A 76 -4.96 7.68 -2.27
CA GLY A 76 -3.91 6.66 -2.41
C GLY A 76 -4.42 5.24 -2.17
N VAL A 77 -5.21 5.04 -1.11
CA VAL A 77 -5.88 3.76 -0.81
C VAL A 77 -6.82 3.36 -1.95
N LEU A 78 -7.67 4.27 -2.41
CA LEU A 78 -8.64 4.00 -3.47
C LEU A 78 -7.95 3.57 -4.77
N LEU A 79 -6.94 4.32 -5.21
CA LEU A 79 -6.24 4.02 -6.46
C LEU A 79 -5.52 2.67 -6.41
N MET A 80 -4.87 2.35 -5.29
CA MET A 80 -4.21 1.05 -5.12
C MET A 80 -5.23 -0.10 -5.01
N GLY A 81 -6.35 0.14 -4.34
CA GLY A 81 -7.47 -0.80 -4.30
C GLY A 81 -8.05 -1.07 -5.68
N LEU A 82 -8.26 -0.02 -6.50
CA LEU A 82 -8.71 -0.14 -7.89
C LEU A 82 -7.69 -0.87 -8.76
N PHE A 83 -6.38 -0.63 -8.56
CA PHE A 83 -5.33 -1.37 -9.26
C PHE A 83 -5.43 -2.89 -9.00
N HIS A 84 -5.62 -3.27 -7.73
CA HIS A 84 -5.79 -4.67 -7.35
C HIS A 84 -7.10 -5.26 -7.86
N ALA A 85 -8.20 -4.52 -7.74
CA ALA A 85 -9.53 -4.93 -8.23
C ALA A 85 -9.58 -5.12 -9.75
N ALA A 86 -8.83 -4.30 -10.49
CA ALA A 86 -8.67 -4.42 -11.94
C ALA A 86 -7.74 -5.57 -12.37
N GLY A 87 -7.18 -6.34 -11.43
CA GLY A 87 -6.30 -7.48 -11.71
C GLY A 87 -4.92 -7.07 -12.25
N LEU A 88 -4.55 -5.79 -12.17
CA LEU A 88 -3.31 -5.26 -12.76
C LEU A 88 -2.05 -5.83 -12.09
N ALA A 89 -2.16 -6.32 -10.85
CA ALA A 89 -1.09 -7.02 -10.14
C ALA A 89 -0.68 -8.35 -10.82
N PHE A 90 -1.58 -8.96 -11.61
CA PHE A 90 -1.35 -10.26 -12.25
C PHE A 90 -0.88 -10.15 -13.70
N GLY A 91 -0.75 -8.92 -14.24
CA GLY A 91 -0.43 -8.67 -15.65
C GLY A 91 -1.61 -8.95 -16.60
N ARG A 92 -1.45 -8.61 -17.89
CA ARG A 92 -2.41 -8.98 -18.93
C ARG A 92 -2.27 -10.47 -19.24
N LYS A 93 -3.38 -11.21 -19.25
CA LYS A 93 -3.44 -12.52 -19.92
C LYS A 93 -3.21 -12.28 -21.41
N SER A 94 -2.09 -12.75 -21.95
CA SER A 94 -1.84 -12.85 -23.39
C SER A 94 -2.77 -13.87 -24.02
#